data_AF-A0AAW7HP74-F1
#
_entry.id   AF-A0AAW7HP74-F1
#
_cell.length_a   1.000
_cell.length_b   1.000
_cell.length_c   1.000
_cell.angle_alpha   90.00
_cell.angle_beta   90.00
_cell.angle_gamma   90.00
#
_symmetry.space_group_name_H-M   'P 1'
#
loop_
_entity.id
_entity.type
_entity.pdbx_description
1 polymer ?
#
loop_
_entity_poly.entity_id
_entity_poly.type
_entity_poly.pdbx_seq_one_letter_code
_entity_poly.pdbx_strand_id
1 'polypeptide(L)'
;MDDQDYSPPGWVYREHAAVGGVAITETSGRRYPPVDWAAVGPARWSDCKLGKLSDVELARLIGIHPDRIRRRREQLGIPPWSVAQQIEPFKHLLGVLTDGAIASLCGVSPKSVTVYRESLGILPVLRPAPRKQVLPTGHPLRIYKSLFGYVSDQEIAKVAGVDLHLVQEVREALGFEPVSPLTEEATSIPTADYHGPWLGYESLLGKVSPAQISREVGVPYDVVEQRRVFLGIAPYKRLSKAVRFDHLLGKVPNSLVAKLAGVSTARIAERRKQLGT
;
A
#
# COMPACT_ATOMS: atom_id res chain seq x y z
N MET A 1 -75.16 28.19 2.94
CA MET A 1 -76.26 27.52 2.24
C MET A 1 -75.62 26.44 1.41
N ASP A 2 -76.10 25.22 1.65
CA ASP A 2 -75.92 23.99 0.87
C ASP A 2 -74.53 23.34 1.04
N ASP A 3 -74.31 22.28 1.83
CA ASP A 3 -75.06 21.02 2.02
C ASP A 3 -75.45 20.36 0.68
N GLN A 4 -74.54 19.52 0.17
CA GLN A 4 -74.89 18.32 -0.60
C GLN A 4 -73.72 17.32 -0.65
N ASP A 5 -73.92 16.24 0.11
CA ASP A 5 -73.76 14.84 -0.28
C ASP A 5 -72.45 14.35 -0.90
N TYR A 6 -71.61 13.75 -0.04
CA TYR A 6 -70.88 12.55 -0.45
C TYR A 6 -70.75 11.56 0.73
N SER A 7 -71.64 10.56 0.76
CA SER A 7 -71.51 9.35 1.58
C SER A 7 -70.63 8.32 0.85
N PRO A 8 -69.48 7.90 1.41
CA PRO A 8 -68.75 6.75 0.89
C PRO A 8 -69.49 5.43 1.20
N PRO A 9 -69.40 4.43 0.33
CA PRO A 9 -70.23 3.22 0.39
C PRO A 9 -69.94 2.38 1.64
N GLY A 10 -70.96 1.66 2.14
CA GLY A 10 -70.86 0.76 3.27
C GLY A 10 -69.91 -0.40 3.01
N TRP A 11 -68.83 -0.46 3.79
CA TRP A 11 -67.97 -1.64 3.86
C TRP A 11 -68.58 -2.59 4.89
N VAL A 12 -69.19 -3.65 4.38
CA VAL A 12 -69.64 -4.80 5.16
C VAL A 12 -68.43 -5.37 5.90
N TYR A 13 -68.47 -5.36 7.23
CA TYR A 13 -67.55 -6.12 8.06
C TYR A 13 -67.71 -7.61 7.71
N ARG A 14 -66.78 -8.14 6.91
CA ARG A 14 -66.62 -9.58 6.74
C ARG A 14 -65.56 -10.03 7.75
N GLU A 15 -66.04 -10.56 8.87
CA GLU A 15 -65.23 -11.28 9.84
C GLU A 15 -64.51 -12.43 9.13
N HIS A 16 -63.24 -12.23 8.76
CA HIS A 16 -62.35 -13.31 8.44
C HIS A 16 -61.68 -13.74 9.75
N ALA A 17 -62.22 -14.81 10.34
CA ALA A 17 -61.58 -15.58 11.39
C ALA A 17 -60.15 -15.93 10.94
N ALA A 18 -59.16 -15.30 11.56
CA ALA A 18 -57.75 -15.60 11.34
C ALA A 18 -57.46 -16.98 11.95
N VAL A 19 -57.47 -17.99 11.09
CA VAL A 19 -56.90 -19.31 11.36
C VAL A 19 -55.43 -19.10 11.73
N GLY A 20 -55.07 -19.58 12.92
CA GLY A 20 -53.75 -19.42 13.51
C GLY A 20 -52.63 -19.88 12.59
N GLY A 21 -51.81 -18.94 12.14
CA GLY A 21 -50.50 -19.19 11.55
C GLY A 21 -49.42 -18.89 12.58
N VAL A 22 -48.83 -19.93 13.16
CA VAL A 22 -47.66 -19.82 14.04
C VAL A 22 -46.45 -19.44 13.17
N ALA A 23 -45.98 -18.21 13.28
CA ALA A 23 -44.69 -17.82 12.71
C ALA A 23 -43.58 -18.31 13.66
N ILE A 24 -43.08 -19.52 13.40
CA ILE A 24 -41.94 -20.10 14.12
C ILE A 24 -40.66 -19.55 13.50
N THR A 25 -40.05 -18.54 14.11
CA THR A 25 -38.63 -18.23 13.85
C THR A 25 -37.79 -19.11 14.79
N GLU A 26 -37.54 -20.35 14.36
CA GLU A 26 -36.67 -21.29 15.05
C GLU A 26 -35.20 -20.85 14.96
N THR A 27 -34.71 -20.17 15.98
CA THR A 27 -33.25 -20.05 16.23
C THR A 27 -32.87 -20.22 17.71
N SER A 28 -33.84 -20.36 18.60
CA SER A 28 -33.61 -20.81 19.97
C SER A 28 -34.73 -21.75 20.36
N GLY A 29 -34.43 -23.02 20.66
CA GLY A 29 -35.39 -24.05 21.09
C GLY A 29 -36.13 -23.76 22.42
N ARG A 30 -36.24 -22.50 22.83
CA ARG A 30 -37.09 -22.05 23.93
C ARG A 30 -38.47 -21.70 23.38
N ARG A 31 -39.48 -22.49 23.75
CA ARG A 31 -40.88 -22.07 23.64
C ARG A 31 -41.09 -20.93 24.63
N TYR A 32 -41.34 -19.73 24.13
CA TYR A 32 -41.78 -18.63 24.99
C TYR A 32 -43.23 -18.89 25.40
N PRO A 33 -43.56 -18.80 26.70
CA PRO A 33 -44.93 -18.96 27.15
C PRO A 33 -45.82 -17.87 26.50
N PRO A 34 -47.13 -18.14 26.35
CA PRO A 34 -48.06 -17.13 25.86
C PRO A 34 -47.99 -15.85 26.72
N VAL A 35 -48.00 -14.69 26.05
CA VAL A 35 -47.86 -13.38 26.69
C VAL A 35 -49.06 -13.08 27.56
N ASP A 36 -48.84 -12.93 28.87
CA ASP A 36 -49.87 -12.47 29.81
C ASP A 36 -49.91 -10.93 29.83
N TRP A 37 -50.82 -10.36 29.04
CA TRP A 37 -51.00 -8.90 28.94
C TRP A 37 -51.38 -8.24 30.27
N ALA A 38 -52.00 -8.96 31.21
CA ALA A 38 -52.34 -8.43 32.53
C ALA A 38 -51.08 -8.25 33.40
N ALA A 39 -50.09 -9.13 33.26
CA ALA A 39 -48.81 -9.06 33.98
C ALA A 39 -47.79 -8.07 33.38
N VAL A 40 -47.95 -7.71 32.09
CA VAL A 40 -47.07 -6.76 31.38
C VAL A 40 -47.36 -5.30 31.78
N GLY A 41 -48.62 -4.94 32.01
CA GLY A 41 -49.03 -3.56 32.30
C GLY A 41 -48.92 -2.61 31.09
N PRO A 42 -49.01 -1.28 31.28
CA PRO A 42 -49.07 -0.32 30.18
C PRO A 42 -47.78 -0.30 29.36
N ALA A 43 -47.89 0.03 28.07
CA ALA A 43 -46.74 0.15 27.16
C ALA A 43 -45.77 1.23 27.65
N ARG A 44 -44.47 0.92 27.59
CA ARG A 44 -43.39 1.87 27.88
C ARG A 44 -42.73 2.27 26.58
N TRP A 45 -42.27 3.52 26.50
CA TRP A 45 -41.50 3.98 25.35
C TRP A 45 -40.25 3.12 25.09
N SER A 46 -39.70 2.48 26.14
CA SER A 46 -38.54 1.57 26.05
C SER A 46 -38.85 0.24 25.36
N ASP A 47 -40.12 -0.15 25.27
CA ASP A 47 -40.51 -1.47 24.76
C ASP A 47 -40.17 -1.62 23.27
N CYS A 48 -40.13 -0.52 22.51
CA CYS A 48 -39.72 -0.53 21.10
C CYS A 48 -38.22 -0.81 20.89
N LYS A 49 -37.41 -0.75 21.95
CA LYS A 49 -35.96 -1.02 21.93
C LYS A 49 -35.60 -2.42 22.44
N LEU A 50 -36.56 -3.16 23.01
CA LEU A 50 -36.35 -4.53 23.44
C LEU A 50 -36.03 -5.41 22.21
N GLY A 51 -34.97 -6.23 22.32
CA GLY A 51 -34.48 -7.06 21.22
C GLY A 51 -33.64 -6.32 20.16
N LYS A 52 -33.58 -4.98 20.20
CA LYS A 52 -32.72 -4.16 19.30
C LYS A 52 -31.45 -3.65 19.99
N LEU A 53 -31.50 -3.50 21.31
CA LEU A 53 -30.36 -3.16 22.16
C LEU A 53 -30.18 -4.25 23.22
N SER A 54 -28.96 -4.39 23.75
CA SER A 54 -28.73 -5.30 24.86
C SER A 54 -29.50 -4.84 26.11
N ASP A 55 -29.99 -5.80 26.91
CA ASP A 55 -30.75 -5.52 28.15
C ASP A 55 -29.93 -4.63 29.12
N VAL A 56 -28.60 -4.76 29.09
CA VAL A 56 -27.66 -3.98 29.90
C VAL A 56 -27.53 -2.54 29.40
N GLU A 57 -27.37 -2.33 28.09
CA GLU A 57 -27.29 -0.98 27.52
C GLU A 57 -28.60 -0.23 27.67
N LEU A 58 -29.72 -0.92 27.46
CA LEU A 58 -31.05 -0.34 27.66
C LEU A 58 -31.28 0.01 29.14
N ALA A 59 -30.76 -0.80 30.08
CA ALA A 59 -30.78 -0.50 31.52
C ALA A 59 -30.01 0.76 31.87
N ARG A 60 -28.79 0.92 31.34
CA ARG A 60 -27.99 2.13 31.54
C ARG A 60 -28.69 3.37 30.99
N LEU A 61 -29.34 3.25 29.83
CA LEU A 61 -30.02 4.37 29.18
C LEU A 61 -31.25 4.83 29.96
N ILE A 62 -31.98 3.90 30.58
CA ILE A 62 -33.20 4.20 31.35
C ILE A 62 -32.87 4.51 32.83
N GLY A 63 -31.71 4.08 33.34
CA GLY A 63 -31.32 4.22 34.74
C GLY A 63 -31.98 3.17 35.66
N ILE A 64 -32.21 1.95 35.16
CA ILE A 64 -32.88 0.87 35.89
C ILE A 64 -32.01 -0.39 35.89
N HIS A 65 -32.19 -1.27 36.88
CA HIS A 65 -31.52 -2.58 36.92
C HIS A 65 -31.86 -3.45 35.69
N PRO A 66 -30.87 -4.10 35.03
CA PRO A 66 -31.07 -4.91 33.81
C PRO A 66 -32.10 -6.04 33.97
N ASP A 67 -32.25 -6.62 35.16
CA ASP A 67 -33.24 -7.66 35.41
C ASP A 67 -34.69 -7.22 35.21
N ARG A 68 -34.99 -5.91 35.37
CA ARG A 68 -36.35 -5.40 35.11
C ARG A 68 -36.63 -5.36 33.60
N ILE A 69 -35.62 -5.06 32.80
CA ILE A 69 -35.71 -5.06 31.33
C ILE A 69 -35.79 -6.49 30.82
N ARG A 70 -34.94 -7.38 31.35
CA ARG A 70 -34.98 -8.80 31.04
C ARG A 70 -36.36 -9.41 31.33
N ARG A 71 -36.91 -9.17 32.53
CA ARG A 71 -38.26 -9.64 32.89
C ARG A 71 -39.33 -9.10 31.95
N ARG A 72 -39.27 -7.80 31.65
CA ARG A 72 -40.23 -7.18 30.72
C ARG A 72 -40.10 -7.72 29.30
N ARG A 73 -38.88 -7.98 28.82
CA ARG A 73 -38.58 -8.63 27.55
C ARG A 73 -39.16 -10.05 27.49
N GLU A 74 -38.95 -10.83 28.55
CA GLU A 74 -39.46 -12.21 28.68
C GLU A 74 -40.99 -12.24 28.75
N GLN A 75 -41.63 -11.32 29.49
CA GLN A 75 -43.09 -11.18 29.54
C GLN A 75 -43.69 -10.86 28.16
N LEU A 76 -43.01 -10.04 27.36
CA LEU A 76 -43.40 -9.71 25.98
C LEU A 76 -43.01 -10.78 24.96
N GLY A 77 -42.37 -11.88 25.38
CA GLY A 77 -41.93 -12.96 24.48
C GLY A 77 -40.85 -12.55 23.47
N ILE A 78 -40.12 -11.46 23.72
CA ILE A 78 -39.12 -10.93 22.78
C ILE A 78 -37.79 -11.66 23.02
N PRO A 79 -37.09 -12.16 21.98
CA PRO A 79 -35.79 -12.80 22.15
C PRO A 79 -34.71 -11.79 22.62
N PRO A 80 -33.66 -12.25 23.32
CA PRO A 80 -32.55 -11.38 23.69
C PRO A 80 -31.84 -10.86 22.45
N TRP A 81 -31.33 -9.63 22.52
CA TRP A 81 -30.49 -9.07 21.46
C TRP A 81 -29.24 -9.95 21.26
N SER A 82 -28.92 -10.24 20.00
CA SER A 82 -27.72 -10.97 19.63
C SER A 82 -26.91 -10.19 18.60
N VAL A 83 -25.59 -10.19 18.79
CA VAL A 83 -24.64 -9.59 17.85
C VAL A 83 -24.78 -10.19 16.44
N ALA A 84 -25.15 -11.46 16.34
CA ALA A 84 -25.41 -12.12 15.07
C ALA A 84 -26.56 -11.46 14.29
N GLN A 85 -27.62 -11.01 14.96
CA GLN A 85 -28.77 -10.33 14.31
C GLN A 85 -28.37 -8.99 13.69
N GLN A 86 -27.38 -8.31 14.28
CA GLN A 86 -26.87 -7.04 13.78
C GLN A 86 -25.90 -7.22 12.60
N ILE A 87 -25.21 -8.36 12.52
CA ILE A 87 -24.26 -8.67 11.44
C ILE A 87 -24.97 -9.33 10.25
N GLU A 88 -26.05 -10.09 10.47
CA GLU A 88 -26.80 -10.82 9.42
C GLU A 88 -27.12 -9.99 8.17
N PRO A 89 -27.55 -8.71 8.25
CA PRO A 89 -27.81 -7.89 7.05
C PRO A 89 -26.58 -7.71 6.16
N PHE A 90 -25.37 -7.75 6.73
CA PHE A 90 -24.09 -7.57 6.06
C PHE A 90 -23.39 -8.90 5.72
N LYS A 91 -24.08 -10.03 5.86
CA LYS A 91 -23.55 -11.36 5.57
C LYS A 91 -22.98 -11.50 4.16
N HIS A 92 -23.59 -10.85 3.18
CA HIS A 92 -23.14 -10.83 1.79
C HIS A 92 -21.76 -10.17 1.59
N LEU A 93 -21.26 -9.41 2.57
CA LEU A 93 -19.94 -8.77 2.54
C LEU A 93 -18.85 -9.62 3.19
N LEU A 94 -19.20 -10.66 3.94
CA LEU A 94 -18.25 -11.56 4.60
C LEU A 94 -17.44 -12.33 3.55
N GLY A 95 -16.12 -12.30 3.66
CA GLY A 95 -15.21 -12.91 2.66
C GLY A 95 -14.92 -12.02 1.45
N VAL A 96 -15.62 -10.89 1.30
CA VAL A 96 -15.32 -9.85 0.29
C VAL A 96 -14.60 -8.67 0.96
N LEU A 97 -15.22 -8.13 2.01
CA LEU A 97 -14.65 -7.06 2.82
C LEU A 97 -13.94 -7.63 4.05
N THR A 98 -13.01 -6.86 4.59
CA THR A 98 -12.38 -7.23 5.87
C THR A 98 -13.36 -7.14 7.02
N ASP A 99 -13.22 -8.05 7.97
CA ASP A 99 -14.01 -8.08 9.20
C ASP A 99 -14.01 -6.72 9.93
N GLY A 100 -12.89 -5.98 9.90
CA GLY A 100 -12.80 -4.62 10.45
C GLY A 100 -13.62 -3.56 9.69
N ALA A 101 -13.76 -3.68 8.38
CA ALA A 101 -14.60 -2.77 7.59
C ALA A 101 -16.08 -3.06 7.83
N ILE A 102 -16.45 -4.34 7.88
CA ILE A 102 -17.81 -4.79 8.20
C ILE A 102 -18.18 -4.38 9.63
N ALA A 103 -17.27 -4.51 10.58
CA ALA A 103 -17.44 -4.07 11.96
C ALA A 103 -17.78 -2.57 12.06
N SER A 104 -17.07 -1.72 11.31
CA SER A 104 -17.37 -0.28 11.23
C SER A 104 -18.74 0.01 10.62
N LEU A 105 -19.16 -0.77 9.61
CA LEU A 105 -20.49 -0.64 8.99
C LEU A 105 -21.62 -1.11 9.93
N CYS A 106 -21.38 -2.21 10.65
CA CYS A 106 -22.36 -2.79 11.56
C CYS A 106 -22.42 -2.05 12.90
N GLY A 107 -21.38 -1.30 13.28
CA GLY A 107 -21.24 -0.71 14.62
C GLY A 107 -20.92 -1.75 15.70
N VAL A 108 -20.20 -2.82 15.34
CA VAL A 108 -19.86 -3.94 16.22
C VAL A 108 -18.34 -4.07 16.31
N SER A 109 -17.81 -4.78 17.32
CA SER A 109 -16.39 -5.11 17.38
C SER A 109 -15.96 -6.02 16.21
N PRO A 110 -14.74 -5.84 15.66
CA PRO A 110 -14.19 -6.75 14.64
C PRO A 110 -14.15 -8.21 15.08
N LYS A 111 -13.90 -8.46 16.37
CA LYS A 111 -13.85 -9.81 16.95
C LYS A 111 -15.21 -10.51 16.92
N SER A 112 -16.32 -9.78 17.00
CA SER A 112 -17.64 -10.39 16.88
C SER A 112 -17.95 -10.78 15.43
N VAL A 113 -17.50 -9.98 14.47
CA VAL A 113 -17.61 -10.29 13.04
C VAL A 113 -16.75 -11.50 12.67
N THR A 114 -15.54 -11.62 13.23
CA THR A 114 -14.69 -12.81 13.01
C THR A 114 -15.37 -14.09 13.51
N VAL A 115 -15.93 -14.06 14.73
CA VAL A 115 -16.63 -15.21 15.31
C VAL A 115 -17.87 -15.57 14.50
N TYR A 116 -18.65 -14.57 14.07
CA TYR A 116 -19.83 -14.81 13.23
C TYR A 116 -19.44 -15.38 11.86
N ARG A 117 -18.40 -14.84 11.21
CA ARG A 117 -17.84 -15.37 9.96
C ARG A 117 -17.39 -16.83 10.10
N GLU A 118 -16.66 -17.14 11.16
CA GLU A 118 -16.18 -18.50 11.47
C GLU A 118 -17.32 -19.48 11.74
N SER A 119 -18.39 -19.03 12.41
CA SER A 119 -19.59 -19.85 12.63
C SER A 119 -20.30 -20.25 11.33
N LEU A 120 -20.14 -19.46 10.27
CA LEU A 120 -20.65 -19.72 8.93
C LEU A 120 -19.66 -20.49 8.04
N GLY A 121 -18.46 -20.81 8.56
CA GLY A 121 -17.41 -21.50 7.81
C GLY A 121 -16.78 -20.67 6.68
N ILE A 122 -16.95 -19.35 6.68
CA ILE A 122 -16.44 -18.47 5.61
C ILE A 122 -14.98 -18.14 5.90
N LEU A 123 -14.09 -18.32 4.92
CA LEU A 123 -12.68 -17.97 5.07
C LEU A 123 -12.47 -16.45 5.11
N PRO A 124 -11.45 -15.96 5.84
CA PRO A 124 -11.12 -14.55 5.84
C PRO A 124 -10.59 -14.13 4.46
N VAL A 125 -10.72 -12.84 4.15
CA VAL A 125 -10.11 -12.26 2.95
C VAL A 125 -8.59 -12.48 3.01
N LEU A 126 -8.05 -13.26 2.07
CA LEU A 126 -6.62 -13.47 1.94
C LEU A 126 -5.95 -12.15 1.58
N ARG A 127 -5.16 -11.61 2.50
CA ARG A 127 -4.25 -10.50 2.21
C ARG A 127 -2.82 -11.04 2.20
N PRO A 128 -2.01 -10.70 1.18
CA PRO A 128 -0.59 -10.96 1.27
C PRO A 128 -0.06 -10.28 2.53
N ALA A 129 0.72 -11.02 3.32
CA ALA A 129 1.30 -10.47 4.53
C ALA A 129 2.05 -9.16 4.19
N PRO A 130 1.89 -8.09 4.99
CA PRO A 130 2.66 -6.88 4.76
C PRO A 130 4.15 -7.23 4.79
N ARG A 131 4.92 -6.74 3.79
CA ARG A 131 6.36 -6.99 3.70
C ARG A 131 7.03 -6.50 4.99
N LYS A 132 7.52 -7.43 5.82
CA LYS A 132 8.13 -7.16 7.13
C LYS A 132 9.48 -6.44 7.07
N GLN A 133 10.06 -6.27 5.89
CA GLN A 133 11.45 -5.85 5.73
C GLN A 133 11.55 -4.32 5.57
N VAL A 134 11.38 -3.63 6.69
CA VAL A 134 11.67 -2.19 6.80
C VAL A 134 12.92 -2.02 7.65
N LEU A 135 13.97 -1.45 7.05
CA LEU A 135 15.19 -1.08 7.78
C LEU A 135 14.84 -0.13 8.94
N PRO A 136 15.37 -0.34 10.17
CA PRO A 136 15.16 0.54 11.30
C PRO A 136 15.48 2.02 10.99
N THR A 137 14.84 2.96 11.69
CA THR A 137 14.93 4.41 11.38
C THR A 137 16.35 4.98 11.42
N GLY A 138 17.27 4.37 12.17
CA GLY A 138 18.68 4.76 12.25
C GLY A 138 19.65 3.94 11.38
N HIS A 139 19.17 3.01 10.55
CA HIS A 139 20.06 2.14 9.78
C HIS A 139 20.81 2.92 8.69
N PRO A 140 22.14 2.79 8.54
CA PRO A 140 22.93 3.58 7.59
C PRO A 140 22.47 3.41 6.14
N LEU A 141 22.02 2.21 5.77
CA LEU A 141 21.53 1.88 4.43
C LEU A 141 20.07 2.28 4.15
N ARG A 142 19.35 2.86 5.12
CA ARG A 142 17.93 3.23 4.93
C ARG A 142 17.74 4.27 3.84
N ILE A 143 18.62 5.27 3.79
CA ILE A 143 18.60 6.35 2.79
C ILE A 143 18.88 5.80 1.38
N TYR A 144 19.67 4.73 1.30
CA TYR A 144 20.08 4.08 0.05
C TYR A 144 19.12 2.96 -0.39
N LYS A 145 17.97 2.77 0.30
CA LYS A 145 17.03 1.68 0.01
C LYS A 145 16.56 1.63 -1.46
N SER A 146 16.39 2.78 -2.10
CA SER A 146 15.96 2.88 -3.49
C SER A 146 17.06 2.53 -4.51
N LEU A 147 18.31 2.31 -4.08
CA LEU A 147 19.40 1.89 -4.95
C LEU A 147 19.45 0.37 -5.16
N PHE A 148 18.96 -0.40 -4.18
CA PHE A 148 18.92 -1.85 -4.27
C PHE A 148 18.06 -2.30 -5.47
N GLY A 149 18.60 -3.22 -6.26
CA GLY A 149 17.97 -3.72 -7.49
C GLY A 149 18.28 -2.92 -8.76
N TYR A 150 18.90 -1.74 -8.65
CA TYR A 150 19.35 -0.95 -9.81
C TYR A 150 20.87 -0.77 -9.87
N VAL A 151 21.50 -0.69 -8.70
CA VAL A 151 22.91 -0.37 -8.54
C VAL A 151 23.63 -1.56 -7.88
N SER A 152 24.89 -1.76 -8.22
CA SER A 152 25.70 -2.83 -7.62
C SER A 152 26.01 -2.56 -6.14
N ASP A 153 26.15 -3.65 -5.37
CA ASP A 153 26.43 -3.57 -3.93
C ASP A 153 27.74 -2.82 -3.64
N GLN A 154 28.73 -2.93 -4.54
CA GLN A 154 30.02 -2.22 -4.43
C GLN A 154 29.87 -0.70 -4.50
N GLU A 155 29.01 -0.20 -5.39
CA GLU A 155 28.78 1.24 -5.52
C GLU A 155 27.98 1.78 -4.34
N ILE A 156 26.99 1.01 -3.87
CA ILE A 156 26.20 1.35 -2.68
C ILE A 156 27.13 1.42 -1.45
N ALA A 157 28.02 0.43 -1.27
CA ALA A 157 29.00 0.39 -0.19
C ALA A 157 29.93 1.62 -0.21
N LYS A 158 30.48 1.96 -1.39
CA LYS A 158 31.35 3.12 -1.58
C LYS A 158 30.66 4.44 -1.25
N VAL A 159 29.42 4.64 -1.69
CA VAL A 159 28.68 5.88 -1.44
C VAL A 159 28.17 5.96 0.00
N ALA A 160 27.76 4.84 0.58
CA ALA A 160 27.31 4.78 1.96
C ALA A 160 28.48 4.89 2.95
N GLY A 161 29.71 4.53 2.55
CA GLY A 161 30.87 4.42 3.44
C GLY A 161 30.73 3.24 4.40
N VAL A 162 30.10 2.16 3.94
CA VAL A 162 29.74 0.97 4.74
C VAL A 162 30.43 -0.25 4.15
N ASP A 163 30.67 -1.27 4.99
CA ASP A 163 31.21 -2.54 4.53
C ASP A 163 30.28 -3.23 3.50
N LEU A 164 30.90 -3.88 2.52
CA LEU A 164 30.21 -4.52 1.41
C LEU A 164 29.35 -5.70 1.89
N HIS A 165 29.82 -6.45 2.89
CA HIS A 165 29.09 -7.57 3.46
C HIS A 165 27.74 -7.13 4.05
N LEU A 166 27.72 -6.00 4.77
CA LEU A 166 26.50 -5.44 5.34
C LEU A 166 25.50 -5.01 4.25
N VAL A 167 25.98 -4.51 3.11
CA VAL A 167 25.11 -4.18 1.96
C VAL A 167 24.49 -5.45 1.36
N GLN A 168 25.27 -6.52 1.23
CA GLN A 168 24.80 -7.82 0.73
C GLN A 168 23.75 -8.44 1.66
N GLU A 169 24.01 -8.46 2.97
CA GLU A 169 23.05 -8.94 3.96
C GLU A 169 21.72 -8.17 3.88
N VAL A 170 21.79 -6.84 3.77
CA VAL A 170 20.60 -6.00 3.64
C VAL A 170 19.88 -6.22 2.31
N ARG A 171 20.61 -6.42 1.21
CA ARG A 171 20.04 -6.74 -0.11
C ARG A 171 19.23 -8.03 -0.03
N GLU A 172 19.82 -9.08 0.54
CA GLU A 172 19.20 -10.40 0.70
C GLU A 172 18.01 -10.34 1.66
N ALA A 173 18.18 -9.63 2.77
CA ALA A 173 17.11 -9.37 3.72
C ALA A 173 15.98 -8.49 3.15
N LEU A 174 16.18 -7.81 2.02
CA LEU A 174 15.14 -7.08 1.28
C LEU A 174 14.61 -7.88 0.07
N GLY A 175 15.22 -9.03 -0.25
CA GLY A 175 14.82 -9.90 -1.34
C GLY A 175 15.20 -9.41 -2.75
N PHE A 176 16.26 -8.61 -2.88
CA PHE A 176 16.76 -8.15 -4.18
C PHE A 176 17.86 -9.06 -4.74
N GLU A 177 17.83 -9.29 -6.04
CA GLU A 177 18.90 -10.01 -6.76
C GLU A 177 20.17 -9.14 -6.89
N PRO A 178 21.37 -9.76 -6.93
CA PRO A 178 22.61 -9.03 -7.09
C PRO A 178 22.69 -8.41 -8.49
N VAL A 179 23.01 -7.12 -8.56
CA VAL A 179 23.23 -6.41 -9.82
C VAL A 179 24.72 -6.39 -10.13
N SER A 180 25.09 -6.85 -11.33
CA SER A 180 26.48 -6.79 -11.80
C SER A 180 26.99 -5.36 -11.81
N PRO A 181 28.23 -5.10 -11.35
CA PRO A 181 28.82 -3.78 -11.47
C PRO A 181 28.86 -3.36 -12.93
N LEU A 182 28.62 -2.07 -13.19
CA LEU A 182 28.87 -1.47 -14.49
C LEU A 182 30.39 -1.45 -14.66
N THR A 183 30.94 -2.54 -15.19
CA THR A 183 32.34 -2.61 -15.58
C THR A 183 32.57 -1.45 -16.52
N GLU A 184 33.49 -0.55 -16.17
CA GLU A 184 33.99 0.44 -17.09
C GLU A 184 34.53 -0.35 -18.27
N GLU A 185 33.78 -0.37 -19.38
CA GLU A 185 34.28 -0.99 -20.59
C GLU A 185 35.58 -0.26 -20.90
N ALA A 186 36.70 -0.93 -20.66
CA ALA A 186 38.01 -0.56 -21.17
C ALA A 186 37.97 -0.72 -22.69
N THR A 187 37.10 0.06 -23.34
CA THR A 187 36.82 0.05 -24.78
C THR A 187 37.94 0.70 -25.56
N SER A 188 38.87 1.37 -24.90
CA SER A 188 40.10 1.77 -25.57
C SER A 188 41.03 0.56 -25.65
N ILE A 189 41.02 -0.11 -26.80
CA ILE A 189 42.17 -0.91 -27.23
C ILE A 189 43.40 -0.03 -27.01
N PRO A 190 44.40 -0.46 -26.22
CA PRO A 190 45.59 0.34 -25.97
C PRO A 190 46.25 0.66 -27.32
N THR A 191 46.19 1.92 -27.74
CA THR A 191 46.93 2.37 -28.92
C THR A 191 48.40 2.41 -28.54
N ALA A 192 49.23 1.62 -29.21
CA ALA A 192 50.67 1.62 -28.99
C ALA A 192 51.26 2.95 -29.44
N ASP A 193 52.19 3.48 -28.64
CA ASP A 193 52.96 4.66 -29.01
C ASP A 193 54.02 4.29 -30.05
N TYR A 194 54.15 5.11 -31.09
CA TYR A 194 55.17 4.95 -32.12
C TYR A 194 56.34 5.88 -31.84
N HIS A 195 57.59 5.44 -32.05
CA HIS A 195 58.75 6.27 -31.80
C HIS A 195 59.24 6.96 -33.09
N GLY A 196 59.37 8.29 -33.05
CA GLY A 196 59.92 9.10 -34.14
C GLY A 196 59.70 10.62 -33.94
N PRO A 197 60.23 11.47 -34.83
CA PRO A 197 59.96 12.92 -34.79
C PRO A 197 58.46 13.18 -34.93
N TRP A 198 57.87 13.91 -33.98
CA TRP A 198 56.41 14.19 -33.94
C TRP A 198 55.52 12.94 -33.74
N LEU A 199 56.04 11.88 -33.10
CA LEU A 199 55.31 10.65 -32.72
C LEU A 199 55.49 10.33 -31.22
N GLY A 200 54.70 9.41 -30.66
CA GLY A 200 54.84 8.91 -29.29
C GLY A 200 53.77 9.39 -28.32
N TYR A 201 52.66 9.92 -28.84
CA TYR A 201 51.52 10.43 -28.08
C TYR A 201 50.20 9.79 -28.51
N GLU A 202 50.27 8.75 -29.34
CA GLU A 202 49.11 8.04 -29.86
C GLU A 202 48.22 7.46 -28.75
N SER A 203 48.81 7.04 -27.64
CA SER A 203 48.12 6.53 -26.45
C SER A 203 47.24 7.58 -25.74
N LEU A 204 47.47 8.87 -26.02
CA LEU A 204 46.69 9.99 -25.50
C LEU A 204 45.50 10.35 -26.41
N LEU A 205 45.53 9.94 -27.68
CA LEU A 205 44.46 10.23 -28.64
C LEU A 205 43.14 9.61 -28.17
N GLY A 206 42.08 10.41 -28.16
CA GLY A 206 40.75 10.00 -27.69
C GLY A 206 40.58 10.01 -26.16
N LYS A 207 41.67 10.05 -25.37
CA LYS A 207 41.63 10.19 -23.89
C LYS A 207 41.79 11.63 -23.43
N VAL A 208 42.62 12.39 -24.13
CA VAL A 208 42.95 13.79 -23.81
C VAL A 208 42.54 14.67 -24.99
N SER A 209 42.22 15.94 -24.71
CA SER A 209 41.89 16.88 -25.78
C SER A 209 43.11 17.15 -26.69
N PRO A 210 42.92 17.27 -28.02
CA PRO A 210 44.01 17.52 -28.96
C PRO A 210 44.81 18.80 -28.64
N ALA A 211 44.12 19.84 -28.13
CA ALA A 211 44.76 21.08 -27.70
C ALA A 211 45.69 20.90 -26.50
N GLN A 212 45.34 20.00 -25.57
CA GLN A 212 46.20 19.68 -24.43
C GLN A 212 47.40 18.83 -24.87
N ILE A 213 47.19 17.83 -25.75
CA ILE A 213 48.29 17.04 -26.34
C ILE A 213 49.27 17.95 -27.07
N SER A 214 48.78 18.90 -27.87
CA SER A 214 49.60 19.87 -28.58
C SER A 214 50.51 20.68 -27.63
N ARG A 215 49.97 21.13 -26.49
CA ARG A 215 50.72 21.89 -25.48
C ARG A 215 51.73 21.04 -24.72
N GLU A 216 51.38 19.81 -24.39
CA GLU A 216 52.23 18.90 -23.59
C GLU A 216 53.38 18.32 -24.42
N VAL A 217 53.13 17.97 -25.68
CA VAL A 217 54.11 17.28 -26.55
C VAL A 217 54.85 18.27 -27.46
N GLY A 218 54.31 19.48 -27.68
CA GLY A 218 54.90 20.50 -28.56
C GLY A 218 54.61 20.29 -30.04
N VAL A 219 53.57 19.52 -30.38
CA VAL A 219 53.15 19.19 -31.74
C VAL A 219 52.01 20.13 -32.18
N PRO A 220 51.96 20.66 -33.42
CA PRO A 220 50.86 21.48 -33.88
C PRO A 220 49.51 20.76 -33.79
N TYR A 221 48.46 21.50 -33.42
CA TYR A 221 47.10 20.97 -33.31
C TYR A 221 46.64 20.19 -34.54
N ASP A 222 46.89 20.74 -35.74
CA ASP A 222 46.47 20.12 -37.01
C ASP A 222 47.15 18.77 -37.24
N VAL A 223 48.40 18.62 -36.81
CA VAL A 223 49.15 17.35 -36.91
C VAL A 223 48.53 16.30 -36.00
N VAL A 224 48.13 16.68 -34.77
CA VAL A 224 47.46 15.78 -33.82
C VAL A 224 46.10 15.33 -34.38
N GLU A 225 45.31 16.24 -34.95
CA GLU A 225 44.02 15.90 -35.57
C GLU A 225 44.17 15.04 -36.83
N GLN A 226 45.09 15.37 -37.72
CA GLN A 226 45.39 14.55 -38.89
C GLN A 226 45.83 13.15 -38.49
N ARG A 227 46.68 13.03 -37.45
CA ARG A 227 47.13 11.74 -36.92
C ARG A 227 45.99 10.95 -36.31
N ARG A 228 45.09 11.59 -35.56
CA ARG A 228 43.87 10.98 -35.02
C ARG A 228 42.98 10.42 -36.14
N VAL A 229 42.73 11.23 -37.18
CA VAL A 229 41.90 10.84 -38.33
C VAL A 229 42.54 9.69 -39.10
N PHE A 230 43.86 9.75 -39.33
CA PHE A 230 44.63 8.68 -39.98
C PHE A 230 44.52 7.35 -39.23
N LEU A 231 44.58 7.38 -37.90
CA LEU A 231 44.41 6.19 -37.05
C LEU A 231 42.94 5.77 -36.84
N GLY A 232 41.97 6.53 -37.38
CA GLY A 232 40.55 6.23 -37.24
C GLY A 232 40.01 6.38 -35.80
N ILE A 233 40.71 7.11 -34.93
CA ILE A 233 40.34 7.24 -33.51
C ILE A 233 39.23 8.28 -33.38
N ALA A 234 38.19 7.98 -32.59
CA ALA A 234 37.10 8.93 -32.34
C ALA A 234 37.61 10.22 -31.67
N PRO A 235 37.03 11.40 -31.99
CA PRO A 235 37.43 12.64 -31.36
C PRO A 235 37.16 12.60 -29.85
N TYR A 236 38.03 13.21 -29.07
CA TYR A 236 37.86 13.32 -27.62
C TYR A 236 36.54 14.03 -27.30
N LYS A 237 35.66 13.35 -26.58
CA LYS A 237 34.39 13.91 -26.07
C LYS A 237 34.42 13.95 -24.55
N ARG A 238 34.30 15.15 -23.99
CA ARG A 238 34.17 15.33 -22.54
C ARG A 238 32.77 14.91 -22.09
N LEU A 239 32.63 13.64 -21.69
CA LEU A 239 31.40 13.12 -21.12
C LEU A 239 31.30 13.46 -19.63
N SER A 240 30.10 13.82 -19.16
CA SER A 240 29.88 14.03 -17.72
C SER A 240 29.85 12.68 -16.99
N LYS A 241 30.36 12.64 -15.76
CA LYS A 241 30.28 11.43 -14.91
C LYS A 241 28.85 10.91 -14.70
N ALA A 242 27.86 11.80 -14.82
CA ALA A 242 26.44 11.45 -14.70
C ALA A 242 25.91 10.55 -15.83
N VAL A 243 26.60 10.51 -17.00
CA VAL A 243 26.19 9.68 -18.15
C VAL A 243 26.07 8.21 -17.76
N ARG A 244 26.97 7.73 -16.89
CA ARG A 244 26.95 6.34 -16.39
C ARG A 244 25.64 5.98 -15.70
N PHE A 245 24.96 6.95 -15.11
CA PHE A 245 23.78 6.76 -14.27
C PHE A 245 22.48 7.20 -14.95
N ASP A 246 22.48 7.38 -16.28
CA ASP A 246 21.28 7.80 -17.02
C ASP A 246 20.11 6.82 -16.86
N HIS A 247 20.41 5.53 -16.74
CA HIS A 247 19.43 4.46 -16.51
C HIS A 247 18.72 4.54 -15.14
N LEU A 248 19.26 5.33 -14.19
CA LEU A 248 18.67 5.57 -12.87
C LEU A 248 17.75 6.80 -12.84
N LEU A 249 17.84 7.68 -13.84
CA LEU A 249 17.03 8.89 -13.91
C LEU A 249 15.55 8.52 -14.05
N GLY A 250 14.71 9.09 -13.20
CA GLY A 250 13.28 8.78 -13.10
C GLY A 250 12.93 7.59 -12.19
N LYS A 251 13.87 6.67 -11.94
CA LYS A 251 13.68 5.53 -11.02
C LYS A 251 14.13 5.84 -9.59
N VAL A 252 15.21 6.60 -9.46
CA VAL A 252 15.87 6.91 -8.18
C VAL A 252 15.83 8.43 -7.93
N PRO A 253 15.73 8.90 -6.67
CA PRO A 253 15.85 10.32 -6.33
C PRO A 253 17.14 10.96 -6.85
N ASN A 254 17.04 12.18 -7.38
CA ASN A 254 18.17 12.93 -7.94
C ASN A 254 19.32 13.11 -6.94
N SER A 255 19.02 13.21 -5.64
CA SER A 255 20.03 13.33 -4.57
C SER A 255 20.94 12.11 -4.46
N LEU A 256 20.40 10.92 -4.66
CA LEU A 256 21.17 9.67 -4.61
C LEU A 256 21.98 9.46 -5.88
N VAL A 257 21.39 9.74 -7.04
CA VAL A 257 22.10 9.71 -8.33
C VAL A 257 23.25 10.70 -8.35
N ALA A 258 23.05 11.90 -7.78
CA ALA A 258 24.10 12.91 -7.62
C ALA A 258 25.26 12.41 -6.74
N LYS A 259 24.96 11.75 -5.62
CA LYS A 259 25.97 11.13 -4.75
C LYS A 259 26.74 10.01 -5.46
N LEU A 260 26.05 9.14 -6.21
CA LEU A 260 26.67 8.08 -7.01
C LEU A 260 27.58 8.62 -8.12
N ALA A 261 27.14 9.68 -8.80
CA ALA A 261 27.90 10.31 -9.87
C ALA A 261 29.06 11.20 -9.37
N GLY A 262 29.02 11.63 -8.11
CA GLY A 262 29.92 12.65 -7.58
C GLY A 262 29.71 14.02 -8.24
N VAL A 263 28.45 14.37 -8.54
CA VAL A 263 28.06 15.62 -9.22
C VAL A 263 26.96 16.32 -8.41
N SER A 264 26.75 17.61 -8.63
CA SER A 264 25.65 18.36 -7.99
C SER A 264 24.27 17.84 -8.42
N THR A 265 23.30 17.95 -7.51
CA THR A 265 21.88 17.60 -7.76
C THR A 265 21.27 18.42 -8.89
N ALA A 266 21.66 19.70 -9.01
CA ALA A 266 21.23 20.58 -10.08
C ALA A 266 21.65 20.06 -11.46
N ARG A 267 22.86 19.50 -11.59
CA ARG A 267 23.33 18.91 -12.85
C ARG A 267 22.53 17.68 -13.24
N ILE A 268 22.16 16.84 -12.27
CA ILE A 268 21.30 15.68 -12.52
C ILE A 268 19.90 16.12 -12.95
N ALA A 269 19.34 17.17 -12.34
CA ALA A 269 18.07 17.73 -12.74
C ALA A 269 18.10 18.32 -14.16
N GLU A 270 19.19 19.02 -14.52
CA GLU A 270 19.41 19.52 -15.88
C GLU A 270 19.53 18.38 -16.89
N ARG A 271 20.32 17.35 -16.57
CA ARG A 271 20.50 16.17 -17.42
C ARG A 271 19.18 15.40 -17.64
N ARG A 272 18.36 15.31 -16.59
CA ARG A 272 17.02 14.74 -16.66
C ARG A 272 16.11 15.52 -17.63
N LYS A 273 16.13 16.87 -17.56
CA LYS A 273 15.43 17.71 -18.54
C LYS A 273 15.91 17.49 -19.98
N GLN A 274 17.21 17.31 -20.18
CA GLN A 274 17.79 17.04 -21.51
C GLN A 274 17.34 15.69 -22.10
N LEU A 275 17.16 14.68 -21.25
CA LEU A 275 16.74 13.33 -21.64
C LEU A 275 15.21 13.16 -21.69
N GLY A 276 14.44 14.14 -21.24
CA GLY A 276 12.96 14.09 -21.25
C GLY A 276 12.34 13.07 -20.29
N THR A 277 13.07 12.66 -19.24
CA THR A 277 12.64 11.68 -18.23
C THR A 277 12.28 12.33 -16.91
#